data_AF-M0NJ01-F1
#
_entry.id   AF-M0NJ01-F1
#
_cell.length_a   1.000
_cell.length_b   1.000
_cell.length_c   1.000
_cell.angle_alpha   90.00
_cell.angle_beta   90.00
_cell.angle_gamma   90.00
#
_symmetry.space_group_name_H-M   'P 1'
#
loop_
_entity.id
_entity.type
_entity.pdbx_description
1 polymer ?
#
loop_
_entity_poly.entity_id
_entity_poly.type
_entity_poly.pdbx_seq_one_letter_code
_entity_poly.pdbx_strand_id
1 'polypeptide(L)'
;MPTGPDLPLYRRFTFGDLAEFNVLDTRQYRSDQVYSAEEAENSDRTLLGDKQKDWLIDGLASSSSQWNVLAQQVPFSATDENPNPDVENFGAGDKWDSYRADRDTVRDFMAQQSDLNPVVITGDVHRNYVYNIKADFSNPDSASVGTEYVGTSITSSGDGSGITDYGGTANEPWRRFYNDNRGYVRCTLTPERWQTDYRVVSAVAYPDASVSTIASFATEAGNPGATLVSEHPDEESIEIIDIQANAPGNDGENPNGEFATLQNTGDSAIGMSGFILSFEGGSGQNYTFGEFTLGAGKTVTIRNGSGEDTDSTIYTGLSSVLNNGSPDLVVIANDERVILDQESY
;
A
#
# COMPACT_ATOMS: atom_id res chain seq x y z
N MET A 1 -28.23 24.12 1.69
CA MET A 1 -28.47 24.11 0.22
C MET A 1 -27.25 24.73 -0.44
N PRO A 2 -26.77 24.22 -1.58
CA PRO A 2 -25.64 24.80 -2.30
C PRO A 2 -25.92 26.25 -2.70
N THR A 3 -24.88 27.07 -2.75
CA THR A 3 -24.91 28.44 -3.27
C THR A 3 -24.07 28.48 -4.54
N GLY A 4 -24.70 28.35 -5.71
CA GLY A 4 -23.96 28.21 -6.97
C GLY A 4 -23.14 26.91 -7.00
N PRO A 5 -21.86 26.93 -7.43
CA PRO A 5 -20.99 25.76 -7.36
C PRO A 5 -20.51 25.43 -5.93
N ASP A 6 -20.81 26.31 -4.96
CA ASP A 6 -20.27 26.18 -3.60
C ASP A 6 -21.19 25.38 -2.69
N LEU A 7 -20.65 24.35 -2.05
CA LEU A 7 -21.36 23.55 -1.06
C LEU A 7 -20.42 23.27 0.13
N PRO A 8 -20.64 23.85 1.32
CA PRO A 8 -19.79 23.55 2.47
C PRO A 8 -19.99 22.09 2.93
N LEU A 9 -19.06 21.22 2.52
CA LEU A 9 -19.07 19.80 2.83
C LEU A 9 -18.23 19.45 4.06
N TYR A 10 -17.08 20.11 4.26
CA TYR A 10 -16.26 19.89 5.44
C TYR A 10 -17.02 20.30 6.71
N ARG A 11 -16.87 19.50 7.76
CA ARG A 11 -17.63 19.63 9.01
C ARG A 11 -16.97 18.84 10.13
N ARG A 12 -17.29 19.21 11.38
CA ARG A 12 -16.78 18.58 12.59
C ARG A 12 -17.92 18.12 13.48
N PHE A 13 -17.75 16.96 14.10
CA PHE A 13 -18.65 16.46 15.14
C PHE A 13 -17.90 15.51 16.05
N THR A 14 -18.42 15.31 17.27
CA THR A 14 -17.85 14.39 18.24
C THR A 14 -18.76 13.20 18.50
N PHE A 15 -18.16 12.08 18.88
CA PHE A 15 -18.83 10.92 19.45
C PHE A 15 -18.51 10.86 20.94
N GLY A 16 -19.27 11.62 21.74
CA GLY A 16 -18.95 11.84 23.15
C GLY A 16 -17.60 12.56 23.30
N ASP A 17 -16.79 12.09 24.24
CA ASP A 17 -15.39 12.45 24.45
C ASP A 17 -14.42 11.45 23.78
N LEU A 18 -14.95 10.37 23.16
CA LEU A 18 -14.13 9.31 22.59
C LEU A 18 -13.43 9.74 21.28
N ALA A 19 -14.15 10.39 20.37
CA ALA A 19 -13.59 10.73 19.07
C ALA A 19 -14.17 12.03 18.51
N GLU A 20 -13.30 12.87 17.96
CA GLU A 20 -13.67 14.01 17.12
C GLU A 20 -13.41 13.66 15.65
N PHE A 21 -14.43 13.79 14.81
CA PHE A 21 -14.32 13.60 13.37
C PHE A 21 -14.23 14.93 12.66
N ASN A 22 -13.09 15.17 12.03
CA ASN A 22 -12.83 16.27 11.10
C ASN A 22 -13.04 15.75 9.68
N VAL A 23 -14.26 15.90 9.16
CA VAL A 23 -14.60 15.49 7.79
C VAL A 23 -14.13 16.58 6.83
N LEU A 24 -13.20 16.23 5.95
CA LEU A 24 -12.54 17.17 5.03
C LEU A 24 -13.17 17.13 3.63
N ASP A 25 -12.98 18.22 2.91
CA ASP A 25 -13.15 18.33 1.45
C ASP A 25 -11.79 18.62 0.82
N THR A 26 -11.27 17.70 0.02
CA THR A 26 -10.00 17.84 -0.70
C THR A 26 -10.21 18.02 -2.20
N ARG A 27 -11.42 18.44 -2.62
CA ARG A 27 -11.79 18.63 -4.03
C ARG A 27 -12.18 20.07 -4.34
N GLN A 28 -13.03 20.69 -3.54
CA GLN A 28 -13.64 21.98 -3.91
C GLN A 28 -12.63 23.14 -3.91
N TYR A 29 -11.61 23.11 -3.05
CA TYR A 29 -10.74 24.27 -2.78
C TYR A 29 -9.29 24.08 -3.24
N ARG A 30 -8.97 22.93 -3.85
CA ARG A 30 -7.59 22.59 -4.21
C ARG A 30 -7.07 23.35 -5.43
N SER A 31 -5.76 23.55 -5.47
CA SER A 31 -5.05 23.92 -6.70
C SER A 31 -5.08 22.77 -7.72
N ASP A 32 -4.90 23.10 -9.01
CA ASP A 32 -4.85 22.13 -10.11
C ASP A 32 -3.65 21.17 -9.98
N GLN A 33 -3.79 19.90 -10.35
CA GLN A 33 -2.78 18.85 -10.11
C GLN A 33 -1.44 19.13 -10.81
N VAL A 34 -0.36 18.60 -10.22
CA VAL A 34 1.01 18.69 -10.76
C VAL A 34 1.70 17.34 -10.69
N TYR A 35 2.71 17.16 -11.53
CA TYR A 35 3.35 15.86 -11.76
C TYR A 35 4.86 15.88 -11.54
N SER A 36 5.43 17.01 -11.12
CA SER A 36 6.85 17.12 -10.76
C SER A 36 7.02 17.38 -9.27
N ALA A 37 8.11 16.86 -8.70
CA ALA A 37 8.48 17.11 -7.31
C ALA A 37 8.69 18.61 -7.04
N GLU A 38 9.32 19.34 -7.97
CA GLU A 38 9.55 20.79 -7.86
C GLU A 38 8.22 21.56 -7.71
N GLU A 39 7.22 21.23 -8.52
CA GLU A 39 5.92 21.89 -8.42
C GLU A 39 5.16 21.48 -7.15
N ALA A 40 5.30 20.23 -6.69
CA ALA A 40 4.68 19.73 -5.46
C ALA A 40 5.21 20.42 -4.21
N GLU A 41 6.46 20.91 -4.23
CA GLU A 41 7.11 21.67 -3.15
C GLU A 41 6.71 23.15 -3.11
N ASN A 42 5.96 23.65 -4.10
CA ASN A 42 5.54 25.04 -4.11
C ASN A 42 4.55 25.34 -2.97
N SER A 43 4.97 26.19 -2.03
CA SER A 43 4.22 26.58 -0.83
C SER A 43 2.93 27.35 -1.09
N ASP A 44 2.74 27.91 -2.28
CA ASP A 44 1.52 28.64 -2.64
C ASP A 44 0.36 27.71 -3.05
N ARG A 45 0.64 26.40 -3.16
CA ARG A 45 -0.35 25.39 -3.53
C ARG A 45 -1.09 24.88 -2.31
N THR A 46 -2.36 24.50 -2.51
CA THR A 46 -3.22 24.04 -1.41
C THR A 46 -4.14 22.93 -1.86
N LEU A 47 -4.41 21.98 -0.97
CA LEU A 47 -5.42 20.94 -1.12
C LEU A 47 -6.72 21.32 -0.40
N LEU A 48 -6.59 21.95 0.77
CA LEU A 48 -7.73 22.30 1.63
C LEU A 48 -8.27 23.71 1.36
N GLY A 49 -7.46 24.60 0.80
CA GLY A 49 -7.67 26.04 0.86
C GLY A 49 -7.43 26.59 2.28
N ASP A 50 -7.04 27.86 2.37
CA ASP A 50 -6.64 28.50 3.64
C ASP A 50 -7.70 28.36 4.74
N LYS A 51 -8.98 28.62 4.40
CA LYS A 51 -10.07 28.60 5.37
C LYS A 51 -10.28 27.24 6.03
N GLN A 52 -10.22 26.17 5.25
CA GLN A 52 -10.42 24.81 5.79
C GLN A 52 -9.18 24.32 6.50
N LYS A 53 -7.98 24.71 6.05
CA LYS A 53 -6.72 24.44 6.74
C LYS A 53 -6.70 25.09 8.13
N ASP A 54 -6.98 26.38 8.23
CA ASP A 54 -7.06 27.10 9.51
C ASP A 54 -8.13 26.49 10.42
N TRP A 55 -9.32 26.20 9.87
CA TRP A 55 -10.39 25.53 10.60
C TRP A 55 -10.01 24.15 11.15
N LEU A 56 -9.19 23.38 10.42
CA LEU A 56 -8.69 22.08 10.86
C LEU A 56 -7.70 22.27 12.01
N ILE A 57 -6.71 23.15 11.85
CA ILE A 57 -5.69 23.42 12.87
C ILE A 57 -6.33 23.93 14.16
N ASP A 58 -7.22 24.92 14.08
CA ASP A 58 -7.93 25.47 15.24
C ASP A 58 -8.79 24.40 15.94
N GLY A 59 -9.37 23.49 15.17
CA GLY A 59 -10.12 22.36 15.70
C GLY A 59 -9.26 21.40 16.49
N LEU A 60 -8.18 20.92 15.87
CA LEU A 60 -7.24 20.01 16.52
C LEU A 60 -6.62 20.66 17.78
N ALA A 61 -6.32 21.96 17.73
CA ALA A 61 -5.80 22.72 18.88
C ALA A 61 -6.79 22.84 20.05
N SER A 62 -8.09 22.79 19.77
CA SER A 62 -9.16 22.96 20.78
C SER A 62 -9.82 21.64 21.18
N SER A 63 -9.48 20.54 20.51
CA SER A 63 -10.05 19.24 20.79
C SER A 63 -9.63 18.74 22.17
N SER A 64 -10.59 18.13 22.86
CA SER A 64 -10.39 17.38 24.11
C SER A 64 -10.82 15.93 23.96
N SER A 65 -11.07 15.48 22.72
CA SER A 65 -11.47 14.10 22.44
C SER A 65 -10.25 13.18 22.46
N GLN A 66 -10.46 11.94 22.89
CA GLN A 66 -9.40 10.94 22.98
C GLN A 66 -8.78 10.61 21.62
N TRP A 67 -9.58 10.50 20.56
CA TRP A 67 -9.12 10.27 19.18
C TRP A 67 -9.48 11.46 18.29
N ASN A 68 -8.54 11.90 17.45
CA ASN A 68 -8.78 12.98 16.49
C ASN A 68 -8.67 12.44 15.07
N VAL A 69 -9.81 12.33 14.40
CA VAL A 69 -9.93 11.64 13.12
C VAL A 69 -9.99 12.64 11.97
N LEU A 70 -9.09 12.50 11.00
CA LEU A 70 -9.17 13.19 9.72
C LEU A 70 -9.85 12.24 8.73
N ALA A 71 -11.13 12.50 8.44
CA ALA A 71 -11.92 11.70 7.51
C ALA A 71 -11.90 12.36 6.13
N GLN A 72 -11.19 11.77 5.18
CA GLN A 72 -10.83 12.45 3.93
C GLN A 72 -10.67 11.45 2.76
N GLN A 73 -10.39 11.98 1.57
CA GLN A 73 -10.56 11.27 0.30
C GLN A 73 -9.29 10.54 -0.17
N VAL A 74 -8.11 11.18 -0.14
CA VAL A 74 -6.90 10.77 -0.87
C VAL A 74 -5.70 10.51 0.05
N PRO A 75 -4.80 9.55 -0.22
CA PRO A 75 -3.67 9.21 0.68
C PRO A 75 -2.90 10.40 1.23
N PHE A 76 -2.78 10.46 2.55
CA PHE A 76 -2.09 11.50 3.31
C PHE A 76 -0.59 11.21 3.43
N SER A 77 -0.24 9.97 3.78
CA SER A 77 1.15 9.53 3.90
C SER A 77 1.87 9.66 2.57
N ALA A 78 3.19 9.84 2.63
CA ALA A 78 3.98 9.82 1.40
C ALA A 78 3.85 8.46 0.72
N THR A 79 3.56 8.48 -0.58
CA THR A 79 3.45 7.28 -1.41
C THR A 79 4.46 7.34 -2.53
N ASP A 80 5.08 6.22 -2.87
CA ASP A 80 5.92 6.12 -4.05
C ASP A 80 5.57 4.84 -4.80
N GLU A 81 4.90 5.01 -5.93
CA GLU A 81 4.49 3.91 -6.80
C GLU A 81 5.64 3.49 -7.73
N ASN A 82 6.79 4.18 -7.69
CA ASN A 82 7.95 3.75 -8.45
C ASN A 82 8.68 2.63 -7.71
N PRO A 83 8.97 1.50 -8.38
CA PRO A 83 9.97 0.56 -7.90
C PRO A 83 11.39 1.15 -7.86
N ASN A 84 11.68 2.23 -8.62
CA ASN A 84 12.98 2.90 -8.58
C ASN A 84 13.11 3.83 -7.36
N PRO A 85 14.01 3.57 -6.40
CA PRO A 85 14.26 4.51 -5.30
C PRO A 85 14.80 5.87 -5.74
N ASP A 86 15.41 5.96 -6.93
CA ASP A 86 16.00 7.20 -7.45
C ASP A 86 14.99 8.06 -8.25
N VAL A 87 13.76 7.57 -8.47
CA VAL A 87 12.75 8.27 -9.29
C VAL A 87 11.45 8.37 -8.52
N GLU A 88 11.23 9.53 -7.89
CA GLU A 88 9.98 9.85 -7.23
C GLU A 88 8.77 9.78 -8.20
N ASN A 89 7.82 8.87 -7.93
CA ASN A 89 6.54 8.81 -8.67
C ASN A 89 5.34 8.80 -7.71
N PHE A 90 4.73 9.97 -7.54
CA PHE A 90 3.53 10.16 -6.73
C PHE A 90 2.21 9.85 -7.46
N GLY A 91 2.29 9.17 -8.61
CA GLY A 91 1.14 8.76 -9.42
C GLY A 91 0.46 9.93 -10.14
N ALA A 92 -0.88 9.97 -10.08
CA ALA A 92 -1.71 10.88 -10.86
C ALA A 92 -1.70 12.36 -10.42
N GLY A 93 -0.82 12.74 -9.49
CA GLY A 93 -0.71 14.12 -9.01
C GLY A 93 -1.89 14.61 -8.14
N ASP A 94 -2.76 13.69 -7.71
CA ASP A 94 -4.09 13.99 -7.13
C ASP A 94 -4.16 13.82 -5.60
N LYS A 95 -3.07 13.33 -4.99
CA LYS A 95 -2.95 12.98 -3.56
C LYS A 95 -2.18 14.05 -2.78
N TRP A 96 -2.06 13.89 -1.46
CA TRP A 96 -1.33 14.85 -0.61
C TRP A 96 0.15 15.03 -1.00
N ASP A 97 0.76 14.05 -1.67
CA ASP A 97 2.11 14.16 -2.23
C ASP A 97 2.30 15.33 -3.20
N SER A 98 1.24 15.80 -3.86
CA SER A 98 1.28 16.95 -4.78
C SER A 98 0.95 18.30 -4.12
N TYR A 99 0.73 18.28 -2.81
CA TYR A 99 0.36 19.43 -1.99
C TYR A 99 1.14 19.40 -0.65
N ARG A 100 2.48 19.25 -0.74
CA ARG A 100 3.35 18.98 0.41
C ARG A 100 3.28 20.06 1.48
N ALA A 101 3.14 21.33 1.11
CA ALA A 101 3.01 22.41 2.08
C ALA A 101 1.78 22.28 3.00
N ASP A 102 0.63 21.88 2.46
CA ASP A 102 -0.58 21.61 3.25
C ASP A 102 -0.41 20.33 4.10
N ARG A 103 0.18 19.27 3.52
CA ARG A 103 0.47 18.03 4.25
C ARG A 103 1.36 18.31 5.45
N ASP A 104 2.45 19.02 5.23
CA ASP A 104 3.48 19.29 6.21
C ASP A 104 2.94 20.19 7.32
N THR A 105 2.15 21.21 7.00
CA THR A 105 1.47 22.04 8.01
C THR A 105 0.61 21.18 8.95
N VAL A 106 -0.17 20.25 8.40
CA VAL A 106 -1.09 19.39 9.17
C VAL A 106 -0.33 18.30 9.94
N ARG A 107 0.65 17.66 9.32
CA ARG A 107 1.54 16.66 9.93
C ARG A 107 2.36 17.26 11.07
N ASP A 108 2.97 18.43 10.87
CA ASP A 108 3.82 19.07 11.87
C ASP A 108 3.00 19.54 13.07
N PHE A 109 1.75 19.96 12.85
CA PHE A 109 0.82 20.22 13.95
C PHE A 109 0.51 18.96 14.75
N MET A 110 0.23 17.83 14.08
CA MET A 110 0.05 16.53 14.75
C MET A 110 1.29 16.14 15.56
N ALA A 111 2.49 16.34 15.00
CA ALA A 111 3.76 16.03 15.65
C ALA A 111 3.99 16.84 16.94
N GLN A 112 3.48 18.07 17.02
CA GLN A 112 3.64 18.97 18.16
C GLN A 112 2.69 18.68 19.32
N GLN A 113 1.62 17.90 19.09
CA GLN A 113 0.58 17.64 20.08
C GLN A 113 0.56 16.15 20.45
N SER A 114 1.29 15.77 21.50
CA SER A 114 1.43 14.36 21.92
C SER A 114 0.10 13.68 22.27
N ASP A 115 -0.91 14.45 22.65
CA ASP A 115 -2.17 13.93 23.21
C ASP A 115 -3.29 13.86 22.15
N LEU A 116 -3.02 14.22 20.88
CA LEU A 116 -4.03 14.25 19.82
C LEU A 116 -4.54 12.87 19.40
N ASN A 117 -3.71 11.83 19.50
CA ASN A 117 -3.97 10.49 18.93
C ASN A 117 -4.58 10.56 17.51
N PRO A 118 -3.86 11.14 16.54
CA PRO A 118 -4.44 11.41 15.24
C PRO A 118 -4.52 10.13 14.39
N VAL A 119 -5.69 9.93 13.77
CA VAL A 119 -5.95 8.85 12.82
C VAL A 119 -6.50 9.45 11.54
N VAL A 120 -5.91 9.09 10.40
CA VAL A 120 -6.40 9.46 9.07
C VAL A 120 -7.15 8.26 8.49
N ILE A 121 -8.36 8.48 7.98
CA ILE A 121 -9.11 7.47 7.22
C ILE A 121 -9.32 7.95 5.79
N THR A 122 -9.07 7.05 4.84
CA THR A 122 -8.83 7.41 3.44
C THR A 122 -9.47 6.40 2.47
N GLY A 123 -9.68 6.80 1.21
CA GLY A 123 -10.10 5.93 0.11
C GLY A 123 -9.33 6.23 -1.19
N ASP A 124 -10.07 6.44 -2.29
CA ASP A 124 -9.59 6.84 -3.64
C ASP A 124 -8.76 5.79 -4.40
N VAL A 125 -7.75 5.18 -3.77
CA VAL A 125 -6.75 4.35 -4.48
C VAL A 125 -7.16 2.90 -4.77
N HIS A 126 -8.40 2.51 -4.44
CA HIS A 126 -8.98 1.19 -4.73
C HIS A 126 -8.24 -0.03 -4.16
N ARG A 127 -7.31 0.19 -3.23
CA ARG A 127 -6.55 -0.84 -2.51
C ARG A 127 -6.55 -0.52 -1.03
N ASN A 128 -6.33 -1.53 -0.21
CA ASN A 128 -6.16 -1.38 1.22
C ASN A 128 -4.70 -1.02 1.51
N TYR A 129 -4.48 -0.02 2.36
CA TYR A 129 -3.16 0.26 2.91
C TYR A 129 -3.24 0.62 4.39
N VAL A 130 -2.15 0.34 5.09
CA VAL A 130 -1.88 0.88 6.43
C VAL A 130 -0.54 1.60 6.36
N TYR A 131 -0.52 2.86 6.80
CA TYR A 131 0.71 3.65 6.88
C TYR A 131 0.91 4.21 8.28
N ASN A 132 2.17 4.19 8.73
CA ASN A 132 2.59 5.02 9.85
C ASN A 132 2.95 6.41 9.33
N ILE A 133 2.21 7.44 9.76
CA ILE A 133 2.52 8.81 9.34
C ILE A 133 3.80 9.22 10.05
N LYS A 134 4.88 9.44 9.30
CA LYS A 134 6.19 9.85 9.84
C LYS A 134 6.18 11.36 10.11
N ALA A 135 6.96 11.81 11.10
CA ALA A 135 7.21 13.23 11.34
C ALA A 135 8.00 13.86 10.19
N ASP A 136 8.85 13.05 9.55
CA ASP A 136 9.64 13.41 8.38
C ASP A 136 9.73 12.16 7.48
N PHE A 137 9.12 12.21 6.30
CA PHE A 137 9.13 11.08 5.36
C PHE A 137 10.47 10.92 4.65
N SER A 138 11.36 11.92 4.68
CA SER A 138 12.75 11.77 4.18
C SER A 138 13.66 11.02 5.17
N ASN A 139 13.19 10.85 6.41
CA ASN A 139 13.88 10.12 7.46
C ASN A 139 12.99 8.97 7.98
N PRO A 140 13.19 7.72 7.52
CA PRO A 140 12.34 6.60 7.91
C PRO A 140 12.40 6.29 9.42
N ASP A 141 13.47 6.71 10.11
CA ASP A 141 13.65 6.56 11.56
C ASP A 141 12.98 7.66 12.39
N SER A 142 12.39 8.69 11.75
CA SER A 142 11.68 9.76 12.46
C SER A 142 10.50 9.22 13.29
N ALA A 143 9.96 9.99 14.23
CA ALA A 143 8.82 9.52 15.02
C ALA A 143 7.60 9.28 14.13
N SER A 144 6.75 8.31 14.51
CA SER A 144 5.39 8.25 13.97
C SER A 144 4.52 9.26 14.71
N VAL A 145 3.77 10.07 13.97
CA VAL A 145 2.94 11.16 14.49
C VAL A 145 1.46 10.92 14.30
N GLY A 146 1.09 9.87 13.56
CA GLY A 146 -0.28 9.42 13.34
C GLY A 146 -0.32 8.06 12.66
N THR A 147 -1.53 7.57 12.41
CA THR A 147 -1.76 6.34 11.64
C THR A 147 -2.77 6.62 10.55
N GLU A 148 -2.49 6.15 9.33
CA GLU A 148 -3.42 6.21 8.22
C GLU A 148 -3.94 4.81 7.88
N TYR A 149 -5.27 4.69 7.82
CA TYR A 149 -5.98 3.50 7.36
C TYR A 149 -6.69 3.83 6.05
N VAL A 150 -6.14 3.33 4.95
CA VAL A 150 -6.69 3.49 3.59
C VAL A 150 -7.59 2.31 3.28
N GLY A 151 -8.86 2.56 3.05
CA GLY A 151 -9.82 1.55 2.61
C GLY A 151 -9.83 1.33 1.11
N THR A 152 -9.94 0.08 0.70
CA THR A 152 -10.19 -0.31 -0.69
C THR A 152 -11.52 0.25 -1.24
N SER A 153 -11.73 0.05 -2.53
CA SER A 153 -13.01 0.33 -3.18
C SER A 153 -14.06 -0.73 -2.85
N ILE A 154 -15.33 -0.32 -2.89
CA ILE A 154 -16.46 -1.25 -2.83
C ILE A 154 -16.47 -2.15 -4.08
N THR A 155 -16.26 -1.59 -5.28
CA THR A 155 -16.28 -2.33 -6.57
C THR A 155 -15.31 -1.86 -7.65
N SER A 156 -14.74 -0.65 -7.54
CA SER A 156 -13.88 -0.10 -8.59
C SER A 156 -12.66 -1.01 -8.85
N SER A 157 -12.28 -1.16 -10.13
CA SER A 157 -11.20 -2.03 -10.60
C SER A 157 -11.49 -3.56 -10.53
N GLY A 158 -12.74 -3.97 -10.33
CA GLY A 158 -13.14 -5.38 -10.38
C GLY A 158 -12.65 -6.19 -9.16
N ASP A 159 -12.49 -7.50 -9.31
CA ASP A 159 -12.16 -8.40 -8.18
C ASP A 159 -10.77 -8.10 -7.56
N GLY A 160 -9.86 -7.53 -8.36
CA GLY A 160 -8.47 -7.28 -7.98
C GLY A 160 -7.60 -8.53 -8.07
N SER A 161 -6.32 -8.37 -7.79
CA SER A 161 -5.35 -9.47 -7.80
C SER A 161 -5.43 -10.34 -6.54
N GLY A 162 -5.98 -9.81 -5.45
CA GLY A 162 -5.97 -10.45 -4.14
C GLY A 162 -4.59 -10.51 -3.48
N ILE A 163 -3.56 -9.93 -4.10
CA ILE A 163 -2.22 -9.83 -3.53
C ILE A 163 -2.31 -9.13 -2.18
N THR A 164 -1.62 -9.69 -1.20
CA THR A 164 -1.49 -9.17 0.15
C THR A 164 -0.01 -9.09 0.49
N ASP A 165 0.40 -7.96 1.06
CA ASP A 165 1.78 -7.68 1.40
C ASP A 165 1.81 -7.02 2.77
N TYR A 166 2.66 -7.54 3.65
CA TYR A 166 2.80 -7.10 5.03
C TYR A 166 4.14 -6.39 5.19
N GLY A 167 4.11 -5.21 5.80
CA GLY A 167 5.30 -4.41 6.01
C GLY A 167 5.56 -3.33 4.96
N GLY A 168 6.77 -2.79 5.00
CA GLY A 168 7.23 -1.67 4.18
C GLY A 168 7.94 -2.13 2.92
N THR A 169 8.04 -1.26 1.93
CA THR A 169 8.97 -1.44 0.80
C THR A 169 10.22 -0.59 1.02
N ALA A 170 11.21 -0.71 0.12
CA ALA A 170 12.38 0.17 0.12
C ALA A 170 11.98 1.66 0.02
N ASN A 171 10.96 1.98 -0.78
CA ASN A 171 10.51 3.37 -1.02
C ASN A 171 9.44 3.83 -0.03
N GLU A 172 8.70 2.89 0.56
CA GLU A 172 7.68 3.17 1.57
C GLU A 172 7.93 2.36 2.86
N PRO A 173 9.06 2.57 3.58
CA PRO A 173 9.41 1.82 4.79
C PRO A 173 8.42 2.04 5.95
N TRP A 174 7.56 3.05 5.84
CA TRP A 174 6.49 3.36 6.78
C TRP A 174 5.16 2.65 6.48
N ARG A 175 5.03 2.01 5.30
CA ARG A 175 3.90 1.13 4.99
C ARG A 175 3.93 -0.09 5.93
N ARG A 176 2.75 -0.55 6.32
CA ARG A 176 2.57 -1.73 7.18
C ARG A 176 1.71 -2.79 6.53
N PHE A 177 0.95 -2.43 5.50
CA PHE A 177 0.03 -3.33 4.83
C PHE A 177 -0.31 -2.83 3.43
N TYR A 178 -0.48 -3.77 2.52
CA TYR A 178 -1.11 -3.60 1.23
C TYR A 178 -2.02 -4.81 0.95
N ASN A 179 -3.21 -4.56 0.38
CA ASN A 179 -4.04 -5.61 -0.17
C ASN A 179 -4.92 -5.13 -1.32
N ASP A 180 -5.03 -5.94 -2.36
CA ASP A 180 -5.77 -5.63 -3.59
C ASP A 180 -7.06 -6.45 -3.75
N ASN A 181 -7.75 -6.77 -2.64
CA ASN A 181 -9.15 -7.18 -2.70
C ASN A 181 -10.10 -5.98 -2.53
N ARG A 182 -11.35 -6.15 -2.98
CA ARG A 182 -12.45 -5.21 -2.72
C ARG A 182 -13.08 -5.43 -1.36
N GLY A 183 -13.82 -4.45 -0.87
CA GLY A 183 -14.52 -4.56 0.41
C GLY A 183 -14.66 -3.23 1.15
N TYR A 184 -14.50 -3.27 2.47
CA TYR A 184 -14.63 -2.11 3.33
C TYR A 184 -13.77 -2.26 4.59
N VAL A 185 -13.66 -1.17 5.35
CA VAL A 185 -12.92 -1.16 6.62
C VAL A 185 -13.91 -1.04 7.77
N ARG A 186 -13.67 -1.79 8.85
CA ARG A 186 -14.45 -1.71 10.10
C ARG A 186 -13.54 -1.27 11.24
N CYS A 187 -13.86 -0.15 11.87
CA CYS A 187 -13.10 0.35 13.02
C CYS A 187 -13.85 0.12 14.33
N THR A 188 -13.15 -0.35 15.35
CA THR A 188 -13.63 -0.49 16.73
C THR A 188 -12.74 0.35 17.64
N LEU A 189 -13.35 1.32 18.33
CA LEU A 189 -12.63 2.31 19.12
C LEU A 189 -12.97 2.14 20.60
N THR A 190 -11.94 2.23 21.43
CA THR A 190 -11.98 2.40 22.88
C THR A 190 -11.09 3.57 23.26
N PRO A 191 -11.15 4.10 24.50
CA PRO A 191 -10.26 5.19 24.86
C PRO A 191 -8.77 4.85 24.70
N GLU A 192 -8.41 3.60 24.96
CA GLU A 192 -7.02 3.13 24.94
C GLU A 192 -6.57 2.66 23.56
N ARG A 193 -7.50 2.20 22.71
CA ARG A 193 -7.16 1.49 21.48
C ARG A 193 -8.11 1.74 20.32
N TRP A 194 -7.53 1.98 19.15
CA TRP A 194 -8.18 1.95 17.85
C TRP A 194 -7.83 0.65 17.13
N GLN A 195 -8.83 -0.16 16.80
CA GLN A 195 -8.65 -1.34 15.96
C GLN A 195 -9.33 -1.16 14.60
N THR A 196 -8.65 -1.57 13.54
CA THR A 196 -9.10 -1.51 12.16
C THR A 196 -9.06 -2.92 11.55
N ASP A 197 -10.22 -3.44 11.16
CA ASP A 197 -10.36 -4.71 10.45
C ASP A 197 -10.58 -4.46 8.96
N TYR A 198 -9.74 -5.05 8.11
CA TYR A 198 -9.88 -5.00 6.65
C TYR A 198 -10.80 -6.12 6.18
N ARG A 199 -12.04 -5.75 5.84
CA ARG A 199 -13.12 -6.66 5.46
C ARG A 199 -13.15 -6.80 3.94
N VAL A 200 -12.68 -7.93 3.43
CA VAL A 200 -12.56 -8.16 1.99
C VAL A 200 -13.65 -9.09 1.48
N VAL A 201 -14.01 -8.95 0.21
CA VAL A 201 -14.94 -9.84 -0.49
C VAL A 201 -14.21 -10.72 -1.49
N SER A 202 -14.67 -11.96 -1.64
CA SER A 202 -14.03 -12.93 -2.55
C SER A 202 -14.20 -12.59 -4.03
N ALA A 203 -15.25 -11.84 -4.38
CA ALA A 203 -15.50 -11.30 -5.71
C ALA A 203 -16.51 -10.14 -5.62
N VAL A 204 -16.51 -9.26 -6.61
CA VAL A 204 -17.55 -8.25 -6.84
C VAL A 204 -18.31 -8.47 -8.14
N ALA A 205 -17.79 -9.33 -9.02
CA ALA A 205 -18.45 -9.71 -10.26
C ALA A 205 -19.72 -10.55 -10.03
N TYR A 206 -19.84 -11.23 -8.88
CA TYR A 206 -20.94 -12.15 -8.56
C TYR A 206 -21.56 -11.85 -7.18
N PRO A 207 -22.89 -12.01 -7.02
CA PRO A 207 -23.61 -11.59 -5.82
C PRO A 207 -23.43 -12.50 -4.60
N ASP A 208 -22.92 -13.72 -4.77
CA ASP A 208 -22.75 -14.75 -3.76
C ASP A 208 -21.36 -14.75 -3.09
N ALA A 209 -20.65 -13.62 -3.20
CA ALA A 209 -19.34 -13.43 -2.59
C ALA A 209 -19.37 -13.54 -1.06
N SER A 210 -18.34 -14.17 -0.51
CA SER A 210 -18.11 -14.24 0.93
C SER A 210 -17.36 -13.01 1.43
N VAL A 211 -17.49 -12.71 2.73
CA VAL A 211 -16.76 -11.61 3.38
C VAL A 211 -15.89 -12.15 4.51
N SER A 212 -14.59 -11.91 4.47
CA SER A 212 -13.62 -12.29 5.50
C SER A 212 -12.89 -11.06 6.06
N THR A 213 -12.16 -11.23 7.17
CA THR A 213 -11.15 -10.24 7.59
C THR A 213 -9.83 -10.73 7.06
N ILE A 214 -9.18 -9.96 6.19
CA ILE A 214 -7.85 -10.35 5.65
C ILE A 214 -6.73 -9.98 6.64
N ALA A 215 -6.86 -8.84 7.31
CA ALA A 215 -5.90 -8.36 8.30
C ALA A 215 -6.61 -7.48 9.33
N SER A 216 -6.08 -7.44 10.54
CA SER A 216 -6.49 -6.52 11.60
C SER A 216 -5.27 -5.78 12.13
N PHE A 217 -5.38 -4.47 12.28
CA PHE A 217 -4.35 -3.61 12.84
C PHE A 217 -4.87 -2.83 14.04
N ALA A 218 -4.00 -2.45 14.96
CA ALA A 218 -4.34 -1.53 16.03
C ALA A 218 -3.31 -0.41 16.22
N THR A 219 -3.81 0.73 16.65
CA THR A 219 -3.04 1.87 17.17
C THR A 219 -3.45 2.09 18.62
N GLU A 220 -2.48 2.15 19.51
CA GLU A 220 -2.70 2.40 20.93
C GLU A 220 -2.63 3.91 21.20
N ALA A 221 -3.49 4.40 22.09
CA ALA A 221 -3.48 5.81 22.49
C ALA A 221 -2.11 6.18 23.09
N GLY A 222 -1.62 7.36 22.73
CA GLY A 222 -0.29 7.86 23.08
C GLY A 222 0.86 7.24 22.28
N ASN A 223 0.59 6.25 21.43
CA ASN A 223 1.60 5.55 20.63
C ASN A 223 1.18 5.51 19.15
N PRO A 224 1.37 6.60 18.39
CA PRO A 224 1.01 6.64 16.98
C PRO A 224 1.78 5.57 16.18
N GLY A 225 1.06 4.91 15.28
CA GLY A 225 1.58 3.83 14.44
C GLY A 225 0.74 2.56 14.60
N ALA A 226 0.55 1.86 13.49
CA ALA A 226 -0.20 0.61 13.47
C ALA A 226 0.70 -0.59 13.81
N THR A 227 0.12 -1.53 14.54
CA THR A 227 0.67 -2.87 14.78
C THR A 227 -0.30 -3.91 14.24
N LEU A 228 0.22 -4.99 13.63
CA LEU A 228 -0.59 -6.12 13.18
C LEU A 228 -1.10 -6.89 14.40
N VAL A 229 -2.39 -7.24 14.43
CA VAL A 229 -3.02 -7.92 15.56
C VAL A 229 -3.71 -9.23 15.18
N SER A 230 -4.04 -9.41 13.90
CA SER A 230 -4.37 -10.73 13.38
C SER A 230 -3.11 -11.58 13.27
N GLU A 231 -3.27 -12.91 13.20
CA GLU A 231 -2.16 -13.79 12.84
C GLU A 231 -1.62 -13.37 11.46
N HIS A 232 -0.30 -13.25 11.38
CA HIS A 232 0.38 -13.20 10.10
C HIS A 232 0.36 -14.62 9.54
N PRO A 233 -0.09 -14.85 8.29
CA PRO A 233 0.05 -16.15 7.66
C PRO A 233 1.52 -16.59 7.69
N ASP A 234 1.76 -17.90 7.83
CA ASP A 234 3.12 -18.43 7.93
C ASP A 234 3.95 -17.97 6.71
N GLU A 235 5.01 -17.21 6.96
CA GLU A 235 5.96 -16.81 5.91
C GLU A 235 6.80 -18.04 5.54
N GLU A 236 6.50 -18.60 4.38
CA GLU A 236 7.33 -19.62 3.78
C GLU A 236 8.68 -19.02 3.43
N SER A 237 9.76 -19.70 3.81
CA SER A 237 11.14 -19.22 3.63
C SER A 237 11.60 -19.35 2.17
N ILE A 238 10.96 -18.62 1.27
CA ILE A 238 11.29 -18.54 -0.15
C ILE A 238 11.81 -17.14 -0.45
N GLU A 239 13.03 -17.05 -0.97
CA GLU A 239 13.69 -15.79 -1.34
C GLU A 239 14.04 -15.79 -2.84
N ILE A 240 14.01 -14.62 -3.47
CA ILE A 240 14.52 -14.36 -4.81
C ILE A 240 16.02 -14.05 -4.68
N ILE A 241 16.88 -14.91 -5.22
CA ILE A 241 18.33 -14.79 -5.02
C ILE A 241 19.10 -14.37 -6.27
N ASP A 242 18.45 -14.37 -7.43
CA ASP A 242 19.05 -13.96 -8.69
C ASP A 242 17.95 -13.58 -9.69
N ILE A 243 18.17 -12.49 -10.43
CA ILE A 243 17.30 -12.05 -11.51
C ILE A 243 18.17 -11.71 -12.72
N GLN A 244 17.86 -12.35 -13.85
CA GLN A 244 18.42 -12.00 -15.14
C GLN A 244 17.28 -11.47 -16.01
N ALA A 245 17.21 -10.15 -16.15
CA ALA A 245 16.17 -9.50 -16.95
C ALA A 245 16.58 -9.14 -18.38
N ASN A 246 17.89 -9.03 -18.64
CA ASN A 246 18.41 -8.80 -19.99
C ASN A 246 18.93 -10.13 -20.54
N ALA A 247 18.21 -10.74 -21.50
CA ALA A 247 18.71 -11.95 -22.13
C ALA A 247 20.01 -11.63 -22.91
N PRO A 248 21.03 -12.51 -22.89
CA PRO A 248 22.15 -12.35 -23.81
C PRO A 248 21.66 -12.40 -25.27
N GLY A 249 21.76 -11.28 -25.99
CA GLY A 249 21.31 -11.14 -27.38
C GLY A 249 20.11 -10.22 -27.55
N ASN A 250 19.20 -10.56 -28.46
CA ASN A 250 17.92 -9.87 -28.63
C ASN A 250 16.88 -10.58 -27.75
N ASP A 251 16.29 -9.88 -26.79
CA ASP A 251 15.36 -10.45 -25.81
C ASP A 251 14.18 -11.18 -26.48
N GLY A 252 13.66 -10.62 -27.58
CA GLY A 252 12.54 -11.23 -28.34
C GLY A 252 12.88 -12.55 -29.04
N GLU A 253 14.15 -12.94 -29.08
CA GLU A 253 14.64 -14.18 -29.70
C GLU A 253 15.21 -15.18 -28.68
N ASN A 254 15.37 -14.77 -27.40
CA ASN A 254 15.92 -15.62 -26.33
C ASN A 254 15.15 -15.46 -25.00
N PRO A 255 13.85 -15.81 -24.94
CA PRO A 255 13.06 -15.71 -23.72
C PRO A 255 13.56 -16.62 -22.59
N ASN A 256 14.37 -17.64 -22.90
CA ASN A 256 15.03 -18.47 -21.89
C ASN A 256 16.22 -17.78 -21.22
N GLY A 257 16.72 -16.68 -21.79
CA GLY A 257 17.77 -15.86 -21.21
C GLY A 257 17.30 -14.99 -20.04
N GLU A 258 15.98 -14.82 -19.93
CA GLU A 258 15.31 -14.13 -18.82
C GLU A 258 14.84 -15.13 -17.77
N PHE A 259 15.20 -14.89 -16.51
CA PHE A 259 14.83 -15.77 -15.40
C PHE A 259 14.90 -15.09 -14.04
N ALA A 260 14.23 -15.71 -13.07
CA ALA A 260 14.47 -15.49 -11.65
C ALA A 260 14.84 -16.83 -10.99
N THR A 261 15.70 -16.79 -9.99
CA THR A 261 16.04 -17.96 -9.18
C THR A 261 15.49 -17.79 -7.77
N LEU A 262 14.70 -18.75 -7.34
CA LEU A 262 14.17 -18.83 -5.99
C LEU A 262 15.02 -19.78 -5.15
N GLN A 263 15.18 -19.48 -3.87
CA GLN A 263 15.79 -20.34 -2.88
C GLN A 263 14.82 -20.62 -1.74
N ASN A 264 14.70 -21.89 -1.33
CA ASN A 264 14.13 -22.23 -0.03
C ASN A 264 15.21 -22.04 1.04
N THR A 265 15.13 -20.97 1.82
CA THR A 265 16.06 -20.64 2.91
C THR A 265 15.71 -21.31 4.24
N GLY A 266 14.59 -22.04 4.28
CA GLY A 266 14.13 -22.81 5.43
C GLY A 266 14.82 -24.16 5.60
N ASP A 267 14.40 -24.90 6.63
CA ASP A 267 14.96 -26.20 7.03
C ASP A 267 14.08 -27.42 6.61
N SER A 268 12.93 -27.17 5.99
CA SER A 268 12.03 -28.19 5.45
C SER A 268 11.66 -27.95 3.99
N ALA A 269 11.23 -29.00 3.29
CA ALA A 269 10.76 -28.87 1.91
C ALA A 269 9.40 -28.14 1.85
N ILE A 270 9.21 -27.29 0.84
CA ILE A 270 8.01 -26.48 0.63
C ILE A 270 7.31 -26.97 -0.65
N GLY A 271 6.02 -27.28 -0.55
CA GLY A 271 5.18 -27.57 -1.71
C GLY A 271 4.70 -26.26 -2.32
N MET A 272 5.05 -25.98 -3.56
CA MET A 272 4.83 -24.67 -4.18
C MET A 272 3.56 -24.62 -5.05
N SER A 273 2.66 -25.60 -4.94
CA SER A 273 1.45 -25.64 -5.78
C SER A 273 0.58 -24.42 -5.55
N GLY A 274 0.21 -23.71 -6.62
CA GLY A 274 -0.60 -22.49 -6.53
C GLY A 274 0.18 -21.20 -6.26
N PHE A 275 1.48 -21.27 -5.95
CA PHE A 275 2.32 -20.09 -5.78
C PHE A 275 2.36 -19.29 -7.08
N ILE A 276 2.61 -18.00 -6.97
CA ILE A 276 2.66 -17.09 -8.10
C ILE A 276 4.00 -16.38 -8.13
N LEU A 277 4.74 -16.55 -9.24
CA LEU A 277 5.85 -15.70 -9.59
C LEU A 277 5.38 -14.67 -10.61
N SER A 278 5.48 -13.39 -10.27
CA SER A 278 5.24 -12.28 -11.18
C SER A 278 6.56 -11.64 -11.55
N PHE A 279 6.76 -11.36 -12.84
CA PHE A 279 7.91 -10.59 -13.31
C PHE A 279 7.60 -9.10 -13.57
N GLU A 280 6.37 -8.66 -13.32
CA GLU A 280 5.90 -7.28 -13.55
C GLU A 280 5.09 -6.75 -12.35
N GLY A 281 5.60 -6.96 -11.12
CA GLY A 281 5.01 -6.40 -9.90
C GLY A 281 3.56 -6.81 -9.63
N GLY A 282 3.14 -8.00 -10.09
CA GLY A 282 1.80 -8.56 -9.87
C GLY A 282 0.74 -8.18 -10.91
N SER A 283 1.01 -7.23 -11.80
CA SER A 283 0.01 -6.67 -12.74
C SER A 283 0.12 -7.17 -14.19
N GLY A 284 1.02 -8.12 -14.45
CA GLY A 284 1.31 -8.63 -15.79
C GLY A 284 1.45 -10.14 -15.87
N GLN A 285 2.57 -10.59 -16.43
CA GLN A 285 2.86 -12.00 -16.66
C GLN A 285 3.11 -12.76 -15.35
N ASN A 286 2.14 -13.56 -14.96
CA ASN A 286 2.19 -14.38 -13.75
C ASN A 286 2.35 -15.85 -14.13
N TYR A 287 3.36 -16.51 -13.57
CA TYR A 287 3.48 -17.95 -13.60
C TYR A 287 2.89 -18.52 -12.32
N THR A 288 1.88 -19.39 -12.44
CA THR A 288 1.36 -20.17 -11.32
C THR A 288 2.00 -21.56 -11.32
N PHE A 289 2.64 -21.90 -10.21
CA PHE A 289 3.27 -23.20 -10.02
C PHE A 289 2.22 -24.32 -9.99
N GLY A 290 2.51 -25.40 -10.71
CA GLY A 290 1.79 -26.68 -10.56
C GLY A 290 2.32 -27.48 -9.38
N GLU A 291 2.19 -28.80 -9.44
CA GLU A 291 2.80 -29.69 -8.45
C GLU A 291 4.34 -29.60 -8.51
N PHE A 292 4.93 -28.88 -7.56
CA PHE A 292 6.37 -28.74 -7.40
C PHE A 292 6.74 -28.71 -5.91
N THR A 293 7.91 -29.23 -5.57
CA THR A 293 8.40 -29.21 -4.19
C THR A 293 9.85 -28.75 -4.16
N LEU A 294 10.11 -27.64 -3.49
CA LEU A 294 11.45 -27.11 -3.31
C LEU A 294 12.03 -27.60 -1.98
N GLY A 295 13.04 -28.46 -2.05
CA GLY A 295 13.71 -28.97 -0.86
C GLY A 295 14.41 -27.87 -0.04
N ALA A 296 14.60 -28.10 1.26
CA ALA A 296 15.33 -27.19 2.14
C ALA A 296 16.73 -26.83 1.59
N GLY A 297 17.06 -25.54 1.56
CA GLY A 297 18.32 -25.01 1.02
C GLY A 297 18.50 -25.20 -0.49
N LYS A 298 17.47 -25.64 -1.23
CA LYS A 298 17.53 -25.83 -2.69
C LYS A 298 17.07 -24.59 -3.42
N THR A 299 17.48 -24.51 -4.68
CA THR A 299 17.14 -23.43 -5.60
C THR A 299 16.41 -23.98 -6.82
N VAL A 300 15.52 -23.18 -7.38
CA VAL A 300 14.88 -23.44 -8.67
C VAL A 300 14.96 -22.17 -9.52
N THR A 301 15.38 -22.33 -10.77
CA THR A 301 15.42 -21.22 -11.74
C THR A 301 14.17 -21.28 -12.62
N ILE A 302 13.38 -20.22 -12.62
CA ILE A 302 12.18 -20.09 -13.43
C ILE A 302 12.54 -19.26 -14.66
N ARG A 303 12.56 -19.90 -15.83
CA ARG A 303 12.87 -19.28 -17.11
C ARG A 303 11.58 -18.86 -17.81
N ASN A 304 11.58 -17.65 -18.35
CA ASN A 304 10.41 -17.07 -19.00
C ASN A 304 10.01 -17.82 -20.30
N GLY A 305 10.95 -18.45 -20.99
CA GLY A 305 10.67 -19.17 -22.24
C GLY A 305 10.14 -20.61 -22.06
N SER A 306 10.38 -21.44 -23.08
CA SER A 306 9.93 -22.82 -23.15
C SER A 306 11.09 -23.83 -23.02
N GLY A 307 10.82 -24.97 -22.41
CA GLY A 307 11.76 -26.07 -22.24
C GLY A 307 11.11 -27.28 -21.57
N GLU A 308 11.92 -28.21 -21.09
CA GLU A 308 11.48 -29.35 -20.29
C GLU A 308 11.83 -29.08 -18.82
N ASP A 309 10.82 -29.15 -17.95
CA ASP A 309 11.00 -28.91 -16.52
C ASP A 309 11.89 -29.99 -15.87
N THR A 310 12.63 -29.57 -14.86
CA THR A 310 13.49 -30.41 -14.02
C THR A 310 13.34 -30.01 -12.55
N ASP A 311 13.94 -30.77 -11.64
CA ASP A 311 13.93 -30.46 -10.20
C ASP A 311 14.57 -29.08 -9.84
N SER A 312 15.31 -28.46 -10.76
CA SER A 312 16.01 -27.18 -10.54
C SER A 312 15.74 -26.13 -11.61
N THR A 313 14.90 -26.40 -12.59
CA THR A 313 14.58 -25.45 -13.66
C THR A 313 13.15 -25.66 -14.14
N ILE A 314 12.39 -24.58 -14.16
CA ILE A 314 11.01 -24.52 -14.63
C ILE A 314 10.94 -23.56 -15.81
N TYR A 315 10.14 -23.89 -16.81
CA TYR A 315 9.87 -23.05 -17.96
C TYR A 315 8.42 -22.59 -17.94
N THR A 316 8.18 -21.28 -17.89
CA THR A 316 6.81 -20.74 -17.81
C THR A 316 6.03 -20.92 -19.11
N GLY A 317 6.74 -21.10 -20.24
CA GLY A 317 6.16 -21.19 -21.57
C GLY A 317 5.65 -19.86 -22.10
N LEU A 318 5.97 -18.75 -21.42
CA LEU A 318 5.65 -17.41 -21.86
C LEU A 318 6.55 -17.01 -23.05
N SER A 319 6.04 -16.14 -23.91
CA SER A 319 6.72 -15.74 -25.16
C SER A 319 7.08 -14.27 -25.22
N SER A 320 6.76 -13.52 -24.17
CA SER A 320 6.92 -12.07 -24.09
C SER A 320 8.12 -11.74 -23.22
N VAL A 321 9.02 -10.95 -23.79
CA VAL A 321 10.20 -10.33 -23.15
C VAL A 321 9.80 -9.65 -21.85
N LEU A 322 10.57 -9.87 -20.79
CA LEU A 322 10.51 -9.06 -19.57
C LEU A 322 10.74 -7.61 -19.97
N ASN A 323 9.83 -6.72 -19.61
CA ASN A 323 10.03 -5.30 -19.88
C ASN A 323 11.35 -4.85 -19.19
N ASN A 324 12.14 -4.05 -19.89
CA ASN A 324 13.46 -3.58 -19.46
C ASN A 324 13.48 -2.04 -19.41
N GLY A 325 12.31 -1.42 -19.19
CA GLY A 325 12.06 0.01 -19.45
C GLY A 325 12.16 0.97 -18.25
N SER A 326 12.18 0.47 -17.02
CA SER A 326 12.34 1.17 -15.73
C SER A 326 12.17 0.11 -14.65
N PRO A 327 12.80 0.21 -13.47
CA PRO A 327 13.08 -0.98 -12.68
C PRO A 327 11.81 -1.79 -12.49
N ASP A 328 11.86 -3.03 -12.92
CA ASP A 328 10.72 -3.92 -12.86
C ASP A 328 10.89 -4.78 -11.60
N LEU A 329 9.78 -5.26 -11.07
CA LEU A 329 9.74 -5.96 -9.79
C LEU A 329 9.41 -7.43 -10.03
N VAL A 330 10.29 -8.33 -9.59
CA VAL A 330 9.93 -9.75 -9.43
C VAL A 330 9.29 -9.93 -8.06
N VAL A 331 8.14 -10.59 -8.02
CA VAL A 331 7.38 -10.89 -6.79
C VAL A 331 7.10 -12.38 -6.73
N ILE A 332 7.37 -13.01 -5.60
CA ILE A 332 6.91 -14.37 -5.29
C ILE A 332 5.85 -14.29 -4.19
N ALA A 333 4.69 -14.89 -4.45
CA ALA A 333 3.60 -15.01 -3.50
C ALA A 333 3.16 -16.47 -3.34
N ASN A 334 2.68 -16.82 -2.15
CA ASN A 334 2.13 -18.15 -1.88
C ASN A 334 0.74 -18.34 -2.53
N ASP A 335 0.14 -19.52 -2.33
CA ASP A 335 -1.17 -19.87 -2.86
C ASP A 335 -2.33 -19.06 -2.24
N GLU A 336 -2.10 -18.48 -1.06
CA GLU A 336 -2.98 -17.49 -0.41
C GLU A 336 -2.77 -16.05 -0.89
N ARG A 337 -1.89 -15.82 -1.89
CA ARG A 337 -1.54 -14.52 -2.47
C ARG A 337 -0.80 -13.57 -1.53
N VAL A 338 -0.15 -14.11 -0.49
CA VAL A 338 0.72 -13.34 0.39
C VAL A 338 2.11 -13.26 -0.26
N ILE A 339 2.63 -12.04 -0.42
CA ILE A 339 4.00 -11.83 -0.89
C ILE A 339 4.98 -12.42 0.14
N LEU A 340 5.87 -13.28 -0.34
CA LEU A 340 6.95 -13.89 0.43
C LEU A 340 8.25 -13.11 0.25
N ASP A 341 8.52 -12.65 -0.98
CA ASP A 341 9.69 -11.84 -1.30
C ASP A 341 9.47 -11.02 -2.59
N GLN A 342 10.22 -9.93 -2.73
CA GLN A 342 10.20 -9.06 -3.89
C GLN A 342 11.55 -8.36 -4.13
N GLU A 343 12.00 -8.32 -5.38
CA GLU A 343 13.30 -7.78 -5.75
C GLU A 343 13.22 -6.96 -7.05
N SER A 344 13.84 -5.78 -7.04
CA SER A 344 13.92 -4.86 -8.19
C SER A 344 15.19 -5.09 -9.01
N TYR A 345 15.13 -4.87 -10.32
CA TYR A 345 16.29 -5.06 -11.22
C TYR A 345 16.46 -3.99 -12.29
#